data_AF-A0A922SYT1-F1
#
_entry.id   AF-A0A922SYT1-F1
#
_cell.length_a   1.000
_cell.length_b   1.000
_cell.length_c   1.000
_cell.angle_alpha   90.00
_cell.angle_beta   90.00
_cell.angle_gamma   90.00
#
_symmetry.space_group_name_H-M   'P 1'
#
loop_
_entity.id
_entity.type
_entity.pdbx_description
1 polymer ?
#
loop_
_entity_poly.entity_id
_entity_poly.type
_entity_poly.pdbx_seq_one_letter_code
_entity_poly.pdbx_strand_id
1 'polypeptide(L)' 'FLTDKRTVFTYASSQSKKIEEDTFTQFGYACHQLGIAIETSSIPQAKGRVERLNQTLQSRLPIDLQRNQITSIS' A
#
# COMPACT_ATOMS: atom_id res chain seq x y z
N PHE A 1 3.64 7.15 -3.05
CA PHE A 1 2.86 5.89 -3.11
C PHE A 1 1.64 6.08 -2.21
N LEU A 2 0.41 5.99 -2.70
CA LEU A 2 -0.79 6.28 -1.87
C LEU A 2 -1.31 4.98 -1.23
N THR A 3 -1.12 4.85 0.08
CA THR A 3 -1.57 3.69 0.85
C THR A 3 -2.76 4.03 1.74
N ASP A 4 -3.59 3.03 2.02
CA ASP A 4 -4.76 3.13 2.89
C ASP A 4 -4.31 3.23 4.36
N LYS A 5 -4.86 4.20 5.10
CA LYS A 5 -4.54 4.49 6.52
C LYS A 5 -5.17 3.45 7.46
N ARG A 6 -5.06 2.16 7.15
CA ARG A 6 -5.24 1.10 8.14
C ARG A 6 -3.98 1.09 8.99
N THR A 7 -4.13 0.91 10.29
CA THR A 7 -3.17 1.05 11.40
C THR A 7 -1.84 0.29 11.29
N VAL A 8 -1.57 -0.33 10.13
CA VAL A 8 -0.31 -1.00 9.79
C VAL A 8 0.86 -0.04 9.66
N PHE A 9 0.63 1.28 9.51
CA PHE A 9 1.68 2.29 9.31
C PHE A 9 2.07 3.08 10.57
N THR A 10 1.31 2.98 11.66
CA THR A 10 1.55 3.74 12.90
C THR A 10 1.23 2.90 14.12
N TYR A 11 2.26 2.50 14.88
CA TYR A 11 2.11 1.88 16.19
C TYR A 11 2.17 2.98 17.26
N ALA A 12 1.13 3.12 18.07
CA ALA A 12 1.13 4.01 19.23
C ALA A 12 1.51 3.19 20.48
N SER A 13 2.78 3.22 20.87
CA SER A 13 3.21 2.68 22.17
C SER A 13 2.78 3.65 23.28
N SER A 14 1.83 3.22 24.11
CA SER A 14 1.42 3.93 25.31
C SER A 14 2.60 4.07 26.27
N GLN A 15 2.84 5.31 26.74
CA GLN A 15 3.74 5.71 27.83
C GLN A 15 5.25 5.58 27.57
N SER A 16 5.90 6.69 27.21
CA SER A 16 7.11 7.23 27.87
C SER A 16 7.74 8.34 27.01
N LYS A 17 8.25 9.37 27.69
CA LYS A 17 8.80 10.60 27.11
C LYS A 17 10.11 10.37 26.34
N LYS A 18 10.36 11.28 25.37
CA LYS A 18 11.64 11.75 24.79
C LYS A 18 12.20 11.01 23.56
N ILE A 19 12.59 11.89 22.62
CA ILE A 19 13.55 11.76 21.52
C ILE A 19 12.95 11.22 20.21
N GLU A 20 12.71 12.18 19.31
CA GLU A 20 13.06 12.17 17.88
C GLU A 20 13.59 10.87 17.26
N GLU A 21 12.86 9.76 17.35
CA GLU A 21 13.01 8.68 16.40
C GLU A 21 11.62 8.19 16.05
N ASP A 22 11.16 8.63 14.88
CA ASP A 22 10.11 7.97 14.13
C ASP A 22 10.41 6.47 14.12
N THR A 23 9.74 5.70 14.99
CA THR A 23 9.71 4.24 14.88
C THR A 23 8.93 3.90 13.63
N PHE A 24 9.56 4.08 12.47
CA PHE A 24 9.00 3.74 11.20
C PHE A 24 8.67 2.25 11.20
N THR A 25 7.56 1.91 10.58
CA THR A 25 7.35 0.52 10.17
C THR A 25 8.45 0.13 9.19
N GLN A 26 8.72 -1.16 9.00
CA GLN A 26 9.76 -1.59 8.05
C GLN A 26 9.56 -0.97 6.65
N PHE A 27 8.30 -0.80 6.25
CA PHE A 27 7.93 -0.08 5.03
C PHE A 27 8.24 1.42 5.10
N GLY A 28 7.87 2.08 6.20
CA GLY A 28 8.20 3.49 6.44
C GLY A 28 9.71 3.75 6.39
N TYR A 29 10.49 2.86 7.00
CA TYR A 29 11.94 2.94 7.03
C TYR A 29 12.53 2.79 5.63
N ALA A 30 12.03 1.83 4.85
CA ALA A 30 12.45 1.65 3.45
C ALA A 30 12.13 2.88 2.60
N CYS A 31 10.94 3.47 2.75
CA CYS A 31 10.58 4.69 2.02
C CYS A 31 11.46 5.88 2.42
N HIS A 32 11.75 6.06 3.72
CA HIS A 32 12.67 7.09 4.21
C HIS A 32 14.08 6.91 3.61
N GLN A 33 14.61 5.67 3.64
CA GLN A 33 15.92 5.36 3.07
C GLN A 33 16.01 5.66 1.56
N LEU A 34 14.90 5.48 0.84
CA LEU A 34 14.80 5.75 -0.60
C LEU A 34 14.39 7.21 -0.92
N GLY A 35 14.22 8.08 0.08
CA GLY A 35 13.79 9.47 -0.12
C GLY A 35 12.34 9.61 -0.62
N ILE A 36 11.50 8.60 -0.40
CA ILE A 36 10.11 8.56 -0.84
C ILE A 36 9.21 9.10 0.29
N ALA A 37 8.54 10.22 0.04
CA ALA A 37 7.53 10.74 0.95
C ALA A 37 6.28 9.82 0.97
N ILE A 38 5.87 9.42 2.18
CA ILE A 38 4.62 8.69 2.40
C ILE A 38 3.51 9.69 2.69
N GLU A 39 2.62 9.85 1.72
CA GLU A 39 1.37 10.60 1.90
C GLU A 39 0.22 9.62 2.03
N THR A 40 -0.56 9.73 3.12
CA THR A 40 -1.75 8.91 3.35
C THR A 40 -2.99 9.77 3.26
N SER A 41 -3.98 9.35 2.47
CA SER A 41 -5.28 10.00 2.41
C SER A 41 -6.40 8.98 2.53
N SER A 42 -7.34 9.24 3.43
CA SER A 42 -8.56 8.45 3.57
C SER A 42 -9.68 8.93 2.65
N ILE A 43 -9.41 9.91 1.78
CA ILE A 43 -10.40 10.53 0.91
C ILE A 43 -10.70 9.58 -0.27
N PRO A 44 -11.96 9.14 -0.48
CA PRO A 44 -12.34 8.22 -1.54
C PRO A 44 -11.92 8.67 -2.95
N GLN A 45 -11.92 9.98 -3.19
CA GLN A 45 -11.55 10.59 -4.47
C GLN A 45 -10.10 10.27 -4.87
N ALA A 46 -9.19 10.16 -3.90
CA ALA A 46 -7.80 9.77 -4.14
C ALA A 46 -7.67 8.26 -4.41
N LYS A 47 -8.58 7.46 -3.85
CA LYS A 47 -8.63 6.00 -4.01
C LYS A 47 -9.30 5.56 -5.31
N GLY A 48 -10.23 6.35 -5.85
CA GLY A 48 -10.98 5.99 -7.05
C GLY A 48 -10.14 5.75 -8.31
N ARG A 49 -8.92 6.32 -8.42
CA ARG A 49 -7.99 5.97 -9.52
C ARG A 49 -7.43 4.56 -9.37
N VAL A 50 -6.97 4.22 -8.17
CA VAL A 50 -6.41 2.90 -7.85
C VAL A 50 -7.49 1.83 -7.93
N GLU A 51 -8.68 2.09 -7.42
CA GLU A 51 -9.82 1.17 -7.47
C GLU A 51 -10.23 0.85 -8.92
N ARG A 52 -10.31 1.86 -9.79
CA ARG A 52 -10.61 1.65 -11.22
C ARG A 52 -9.52 0.85 -11.93
N LEU A 53 -8.24 1.12 -11.63
CA LEU A 53 -7.15 0.33 -12.19
C LEU A 53 -7.22 -1.12 -11.72
N ASN A 54 -7.47 -1.36 -10.43
CA ASN A 54 -7.61 -2.69 -9.88
C ASN A 54 -8.78 -3.45 -10.51
N GLN A 55 -9.93 -2.80 -10.71
CA GLN A 55 -11.06 -3.40 -11.44
C GLN A 55 -10.67 -3.80 -12.86
N THR A 56 -9.97 -2.90 -13.58
CA THR A 56 -9.50 -3.17 -14.95
C THR A 56 -8.57 -4.38 -14.99
N LEU A 57 -7.60 -4.45 -14.06
CA LEU A 57 -6.65 -5.55 -13.96
C LEU A 57 -7.35 -6.87 -13.61
N GLN A 58 -8.29 -6.85 -12.67
CA GLN A 58 -9.08 -8.03 -12.29
C GLN A 58 -9.93 -8.55 -13.46
N SER A 59 -10.50 -7.68 -14.29
CA SER A 59 -11.23 -8.11 -15.48
C SER A 59 -10.31 -8.66 -16.58
N ARG A 60 -9.09 -8.13 -16.69
CA ARG A 60 -8.11 -8.54 -17.70
C ARG A 60 -7.42 -9.85 -17.36
N LEU A 61 -7.15 -10.10 -16.08
CA LEU A 61 -6.36 -11.23 -15.61
C LEU A 61 -6.91 -12.59 -16.07
N PRO A 62 -8.21 -12.92 -15.96
CA PRO A 62 -8.75 -14.19 -16.46
C PRO A 62 -8.56 -14.37 -17.97
N ILE A 63 -8.76 -13.30 -18.74
CA ILE A 63 -8.61 -13.32 -20.21
C ILE A 63 -7.15 -13.56 -20.58
N ASP A 64 -6.23 -12.88 -19.89
CA ASP A 64 -4.80 -13.00 -20.17
C ASP A 64 -4.27 -14.37 -19.70
N LEU A 65 -4.75 -14.94 -18.58
CA LEU A 65 -4.42 -16.31 -18.16
C LEU A 65 -4.92 -17.36 -19.16
N GLN A 66 -6.16 -17.22 -19.63
CA GLN A 66 -6.73 -18.10 -20.67
C GLN A 66 -5.92 -18.05 -21.97
N ARG A 67 -5.55 -16.84 -22.42
CA ARG A 67 -4.70 -16.65 -23.61
C ARG A 67 -3.34 -17.33 -23.49
N ASN A 68 -2.77 -17.35 -22.29
CA ASN A 68 -1.48 -17.99 -22.01
C ASN A 68 -1.63 -19.48 -21.63
N GLN A 69 -2.84 -20.06 -21.71
CA GLN A 69 -3.12 -21.47 -21.35
C GLN A 69 -2.72 -21.82 -19.91
N ILE A 70 -2.74 -20.84 -19.00
CA ILE A 70 -2.42 -21.05 -17.59
C ILE A 70 -3.70 -21.49 -16.88
N THR A 71 -3.71 -22.74 -16.40
CA THR A 71 -4.89 -23.38 -15.80
C THR A 71 -4.74 -23.66 -14.31
N SER A 72 -3.52 -23.56 -13.76
CA SER A 72 -3.24 -23.74 -12.34
C SER A 72 -2.24 -22.70 -11.83
N ILE A 73 -2.35 -22.37 -10.55
CA ILE A 73 -1.35 -21.62 -9.80
C ILE A 73 -0.90 -22.55 -8.69
N SER A 74 0.37 -22.96 -8.74
CA SER A 74 1.05 -23.83 -7.79
C SER A 74 2.00 -23.05 -6.91
#